data_AF-A0A3D1UDP3-F1
#
_entry.id   AF-A0A3D1UDP3-F1
#
_cell.length_a   1.000
_cell.length_b   1.000
_cell.length_c   1.000
_cell.angle_alpha   90.00
_cell.angle_beta   90.00
_cell.angle_gamma   90.00
#
_symmetry.space_group_name_H-M   'P 1'
#
loop_
_entity.id
_entity.type
_entity.pdbx_description
1 polymer ?
#
loop_
_entity_poly.entity_id
_entity_poly.type
_entity_poly.pdbx_seq_one_letter_code
_entity_poly.pdbx_strand_id
1 'polypeptide(L)'
;MQRIRDVLIVLLAISSHSLLFAEDTASTFGPTIRQDAKSRQKGWITLVYGGEQSPAGMRLREMFDSTAFRNATSVRYLLGFVNQSATPPTDVREAHARIRANAYGRGGSLDTLRTPAIFAGDKEGELFLVWENVSADLPFQTILERIKGAHARQTELKSRLLGRVFSHTGQESAEKCGEFLAEMIPFLGDEARVRDEKAYLRVWNRLRKLDPKDKTGWVRRFTLGDGAQFVKQAAVFALQDNASEGLGFLAAERAKPSEHLSIQQRQALDMAAFTLYRKDESKREEALALLRKVCAEGYATPWGVAAMGWLASYGNPPLSVPYGWHPGDLQRGTFKMKVKIGVREAFPEAGRYEVSFAHVGFGGVRFDTLELFEGGESLLLAKNPVVSADGLTTTFTFDLHPEYGDMVTSFAVTGFSDAGGGASSGSIHVSRVGLRTRKSIVPEPAL
;
A
#
# COMPACT_ATOMS: atom_id res chain seq x y z
N MET A 1 -23.10 62.38 -10.07
CA MET A 1 -22.06 61.77 -10.92
C MET A 1 -20.95 61.04 -10.14
N GLN A 2 -20.56 61.48 -8.94
CA GLN A 2 -19.51 60.80 -8.14
C GLN A 2 -19.85 59.35 -7.74
N ARG A 3 -21.08 59.10 -7.28
CA ARG A 3 -21.53 57.75 -6.85
C ARG A 3 -21.55 56.69 -7.96
N ILE A 4 -21.67 57.09 -9.23
CA ILE A 4 -21.60 56.15 -10.37
C ILE A 4 -20.14 55.80 -10.69
N ARG A 5 -19.21 56.74 -10.46
CA ARG A 5 -17.76 56.52 -10.64
C ARG A 5 -17.21 55.55 -9.59
N ASP A 6 -17.66 55.65 -8.34
CA ASP A 6 -17.21 54.77 -7.26
C ASP A 6 -17.73 53.33 -7.43
N VAL A 7 -18.95 53.16 -7.92
CA VAL A 7 -19.52 51.84 -8.26
C VAL A 7 -18.81 51.22 -9.47
N LEU A 8 -18.42 52.02 -10.47
CA LEU A 8 -17.66 51.53 -11.63
C LEU A 8 -16.23 51.09 -11.24
N ILE A 9 -15.58 51.79 -10.31
CA ILE A 9 -14.23 51.46 -9.82
C ILE A 9 -14.25 50.18 -8.98
N VAL A 10 -15.29 49.98 -8.15
CA VAL A 10 -15.47 48.73 -7.39
C VAL A 10 -15.82 47.56 -8.32
N LEU A 11 -16.65 47.76 -9.35
CA LEU A 11 -16.94 46.73 -10.35
C LEU A 11 -15.72 46.39 -11.24
N LEU A 12 -14.91 47.38 -11.61
CA LEU A 12 -13.64 47.16 -12.33
C LEU A 12 -12.58 46.49 -11.45
N ALA A 13 -12.55 46.76 -10.14
CA ALA A 13 -11.66 46.08 -9.19
C ALA A 13 -12.11 44.63 -8.95
N ILE A 14 -13.42 44.36 -8.85
CA ILE A 14 -13.95 43.00 -8.66
C ILE A 14 -13.83 42.18 -9.96
N SER A 15 -14.01 42.79 -11.13
CA SER A 15 -13.84 42.10 -12.42
C SER A 15 -12.38 41.82 -12.75
N SER A 16 -11.44 42.72 -12.41
CA SER A 16 -10.00 42.49 -12.58
C SER A 16 -9.43 41.47 -11.58
N HIS A 17 -9.98 41.38 -10.36
CA HIS A 17 -9.68 40.29 -9.42
C HIS A 17 -10.38 38.96 -9.78
N SER A 18 -11.32 38.94 -10.72
CA SER A 18 -11.91 37.68 -11.20
C SER A 18 -11.19 37.19 -12.47
N LEU A 19 -10.69 38.11 -13.30
CA LEU A 19 -9.95 37.82 -14.52
C LEU A 19 -8.49 37.40 -14.27
N LEU A 20 -7.81 37.97 -13.27
CA LEU A 20 -6.43 37.55 -12.90
C LEU A 20 -6.36 36.14 -12.29
N PHE A 21 -7.49 35.60 -11.80
CA PHE A 21 -7.55 34.28 -11.17
C PHE A 21 -8.00 33.17 -12.14
N ALA A 22 -8.52 33.55 -13.32
CA ALA A 22 -8.94 32.62 -14.37
C ALA A 22 -7.78 32.13 -15.25
N GLU A 23 -6.68 32.89 -15.36
CA GLU A 23 -5.52 32.54 -16.21
C GLU A 23 -4.53 31.53 -15.58
N ASP A 24 -4.67 31.22 -14.28
CA ASP A 24 -3.81 30.23 -13.60
C ASP A 24 -4.35 28.80 -13.69
N THR A 25 -5.46 28.60 -14.40
CA THR A 25 -5.89 27.28 -14.85
C THR A 25 -5.58 27.10 -16.32
N ALA A 26 -4.34 26.70 -16.57
CA ALA A 26 -3.91 26.39 -17.91
C ALA A 26 -4.19 24.91 -18.20
N SER A 27 -5.23 24.67 -19.01
CA SER A 27 -5.29 23.49 -19.90
C SER A 27 -4.12 23.46 -20.91
N THR A 28 -3.29 24.51 -20.92
CA THR A 28 -2.12 24.71 -21.77
C THR A 28 -0.94 25.22 -20.93
N PHE A 29 -0.29 24.33 -20.19
CA PHE A 29 1.08 24.62 -19.75
C PHE A 29 1.93 24.99 -20.97
N GLY A 30 3.00 25.76 -20.74
CA GLY A 30 4.10 25.84 -21.70
C GLY A 30 4.71 24.45 -21.97
N PRO A 31 5.95 24.34 -22.46
CA PRO A 31 6.56 23.03 -22.71
C PRO A 31 6.52 22.11 -21.48
N THR A 32 6.56 22.67 -20.24
CA THR A 32 6.49 21.94 -18.96
C THR A 32 5.93 22.81 -17.80
N ILE A 33 5.17 22.23 -16.85
CA ILE A 33 4.71 22.94 -15.62
C ILE A 33 5.87 23.45 -14.75
N ARG A 34 7.01 22.75 -14.75
CA ARG A 34 8.20 23.14 -13.98
C ARG A 34 8.85 24.43 -14.49
N GLN A 35 8.85 24.65 -15.82
CA GLN A 35 9.33 25.89 -16.41
C GLN A 35 8.41 27.07 -16.08
N ASP A 36 7.10 26.84 -16.12
CA ASP A 36 6.11 27.87 -15.78
C ASP A 36 6.14 28.24 -14.29
N ALA A 37 6.33 27.25 -13.41
CA ALA A 37 6.56 27.46 -11.98
C ALA A 37 7.73 28.43 -11.75
N LYS A 38 8.84 28.19 -12.46
CA LYS A 38 10.04 29.04 -12.39
C LYS A 38 9.84 30.44 -12.93
N SER A 39 9.19 30.58 -14.09
CA SER A 39 8.94 31.90 -14.68
C SER A 39 7.97 32.73 -13.83
N ARG A 40 6.95 32.11 -13.26
CA ARG A 40 5.93 32.76 -12.42
C ARG A 40 6.31 32.87 -10.95
N GLN A 41 7.48 32.35 -10.55
CA GLN A 41 7.94 32.32 -9.15
C GLN A 41 6.94 31.65 -8.19
N LYS A 42 6.20 30.65 -8.68
CA LYS A 42 5.21 29.88 -7.92
C LYS A 42 5.64 28.42 -7.86
N GLY A 43 5.28 27.71 -6.78
CA GLY A 43 5.34 26.26 -6.79
C GLY A 43 4.35 25.66 -7.80
N TRP A 44 4.29 24.34 -7.89
CA TRP A 44 3.35 23.65 -8.75
C TRP A 44 2.76 22.42 -8.07
N ILE A 45 1.52 22.10 -8.43
CA ILE A 45 0.80 20.91 -7.99
C ILE A 45 0.19 20.29 -9.25
N THR A 46 0.42 19.02 -9.48
CA THR A 46 -0.17 18.25 -10.58
C THR A 46 -0.97 17.09 -10.03
N LEU A 47 -2.26 17.04 -10.35
CA LEU A 47 -3.11 15.86 -10.13
C LEU A 47 -3.05 14.95 -11.35
N VAL A 48 -2.57 13.73 -11.16
CA VAL A 48 -2.63 12.65 -12.14
C VAL A 48 -3.80 11.74 -11.79
N TYR A 49 -4.75 11.59 -12.71
CA TYR A 49 -5.96 10.80 -12.48
C TYR A 49 -6.18 9.82 -13.63
N GLY A 50 -6.77 8.66 -13.34
CA GLY A 50 -7.04 7.58 -14.30
C GLY A 50 -8.13 7.89 -15.34
N GLY A 51 -8.51 9.16 -15.50
CA GLY A 51 -9.60 9.60 -16.36
C GLY A 51 -10.99 9.27 -15.84
N GLU A 52 -11.96 9.26 -16.75
CA GLU A 52 -13.38 9.03 -16.45
C GLU A 52 -13.64 7.65 -15.83
N GLN A 53 -12.75 6.68 -16.06
CA GLN A 53 -12.82 5.35 -15.45
C GLN A 53 -12.35 5.31 -13.99
N SER A 54 -11.85 6.43 -13.44
CA SER A 54 -11.49 6.57 -12.03
C SER A 54 -12.45 7.55 -11.33
N PRO A 55 -13.58 7.08 -10.75
CA PRO A 55 -14.50 7.93 -10.00
C PRO A 55 -13.80 8.73 -8.89
N ALA A 56 -12.82 8.11 -8.21
CA ALA A 56 -11.99 8.77 -7.22
C ALA A 56 -11.15 9.91 -7.82
N GLY A 57 -10.55 9.68 -9.00
CA GLY A 57 -9.78 10.69 -9.71
C GLY A 57 -10.62 11.87 -10.17
N MET A 58 -11.84 11.62 -10.65
CA MET A 58 -12.79 12.66 -11.05
C MET A 58 -13.26 13.51 -9.86
N ARG A 59 -13.58 12.90 -8.72
CA ARG A 59 -13.94 13.65 -7.51
C ARG A 59 -12.79 14.55 -7.03
N LEU A 60 -11.55 14.06 -7.07
CA LEU A 60 -10.39 14.88 -6.75
C LEU A 60 -10.18 16.02 -7.76
N ARG A 61 -10.43 15.76 -9.05
CA ARG A 61 -10.38 16.78 -10.10
C ARG A 61 -11.39 17.90 -9.84
N GLU A 62 -12.64 17.54 -9.55
CA GLU A 62 -13.70 18.49 -9.20
C GLU A 62 -13.35 19.33 -7.97
N MET A 63 -12.82 18.69 -6.92
CA MET A 63 -12.36 19.40 -5.73
C MET A 63 -11.21 20.37 -6.04
N PHE A 64 -10.23 19.98 -6.85
CA PHE A 64 -9.13 20.86 -7.26
C PHE A 64 -9.61 22.00 -8.18
N ASP A 65 -10.68 21.76 -8.94
CA ASP A 65 -11.33 22.79 -9.77
C ASP A 65 -12.23 23.72 -8.97
N SER A 66 -12.60 23.37 -7.74
CA SER A 66 -13.44 24.20 -6.90
C SER A 66 -12.80 25.58 -6.62
N THR A 67 -13.64 26.62 -6.56
CA THR A 67 -13.20 27.98 -6.24
C THR A 67 -12.48 28.05 -4.90
N ALA A 68 -12.92 27.27 -3.91
CA ALA A 68 -12.30 27.22 -2.59
C ALA A 68 -10.84 26.73 -2.66
N PHE A 69 -10.59 25.63 -3.37
CA PHE A 69 -9.24 25.10 -3.52
C PHE A 69 -8.35 26.05 -4.34
N ARG A 70 -8.87 26.53 -5.48
CA ARG A 70 -8.13 27.47 -6.34
C ARG A 70 -7.73 28.74 -5.60
N ASN A 71 -8.63 29.35 -4.82
CA ASN A 71 -8.31 30.53 -4.02
C ASN A 71 -7.26 30.23 -2.94
N ALA A 72 -7.28 29.02 -2.36
CA ALA A 72 -6.32 28.63 -1.34
C ALA A 72 -4.91 28.33 -1.90
N THR A 73 -4.78 28.00 -3.20
CA THR A 73 -3.51 27.62 -3.82
C THR A 73 -2.94 28.65 -4.78
N SER A 74 -3.76 29.43 -5.48
CA SER A 74 -3.37 30.27 -6.62
C SER A 74 -2.26 31.28 -6.32
N VAL A 75 -2.19 31.78 -5.09
CA VAL A 75 -1.15 32.72 -4.66
C VAL A 75 0.24 32.07 -4.66
N ARG A 76 0.33 30.76 -4.38
CA ARG A 76 1.61 30.07 -4.14
C ARG A 76 1.92 28.96 -5.15
N TYR A 77 0.91 28.42 -5.80
CA TYR A 77 1.04 27.23 -6.63
C TYR A 77 0.27 27.37 -7.94
N LEU A 78 0.88 26.87 -9.00
CA LEU A 78 0.21 26.54 -10.26
C LEU A 78 -0.47 25.18 -10.12
N LEU A 79 -1.67 25.02 -10.70
CA LEU A 79 -2.40 23.76 -10.69
C LEU A 79 -2.40 23.11 -12.07
N GLY A 80 -2.02 21.84 -12.13
CA GLY A 80 -1.99 21.02 -13.33
C GLY A 80 -2.72 19.71 -13.20
N PHE A 81 -3.14 19.18 -14.34
CA PHE A 81 -4.00 18.01 -14.41
C PHE A 81 -3.53 17.09 -15.53
N VAL A 82 -3.42 15.80 -15.24
CA VAL A 82 -3.00 14.76 -16.19
C VAL A 82 -4.02 13.65 -16.18
N ASN A 83 -4.69 13.47 -17.31
CA ASN A 83 -5.60 12.34 -17.53
C ASN A 83 -4.83 11.16 -18.13
N GLN A 84 -4.83 10.02 -17.44
CA GLN A 84 -4.22 8.76 -17.87
C GLN A 84 -5.17 7.81 -18.62
N SER A 85 -6.38 8.24 -19.01
CA SER A 85 -7.30 7.43 -19.83
C SER A 85 -6.64 6.96 -21.14
N ALA A 86 -6.96 5.75 -21.58
CA ALA A 86 -6.34 5.09 -22.74
C ALA A 86 -6.48 5.85 -24.09
N THR A 87 -7.46 6.75 -24.22
CA THR A 87 -7.80 7.42 -25.50
C THR A 87 -8.15 8.91 -25.33
N PRO A 88 -7.16 9.82 -25.16
CA PRO A 88 -7.37 11.25 -25.39
C PRO A 88 -7.34 11.57 -26.90
N PRO A 89 -8.01 12.65 -27.37
CA PRO A 89 -7.86 13.17 -28.72
C PRO A 89 -6.39 13.39 -29.13
N THR A 90 -6.06 13.24 -30.42
CA THR A 90 -4.66 13.15 -30.92
C THR A 90 -3.79 14.37 -30.60
N ASP A 91 -4.37 15.57 -30.61
CA ASP A 91 -3.78 16.86 -30.23
C ASP A 91 -3.54 16.97 -28.71
N VAL A 92 -4.45 16.42 -27.91
CA VAL A 92 -4.32 16.29 -26.44
C VAL A 92 -3.24 15.27 -26.06
N ARG A 93 -3.00 14.27 -26.93
CA ARG A 93 -2.08 13.16 -26.68
C ARG A 93 -0.61 13.59 -26.59
N GLU A 94 -0.17 14.54 -27.42
CA GLU A 94 1.18 15.13 -27.35
C GLU A 94 1.35 16.06 -26.14
N ALA A 95 0.38 16.94 -25.86
CA ALA A 95 0.39 17.80 -24.69
C ALA A 95 0.42 16.97 -23.39
N HIS A 96 -0.41 15.93 -23.31
CA HIS A 96 -0.39 14.99 -22.19
C HIS A 96 0.90 14.17 -22.16
N ALA A 97 1.51 13.79 -23.29
CA ALA A 97 2.83 13.12 -23.30
C ALA A 97 3.94 14.01 -22.75
N ARG A 98 3.91 15.31 -23.05
CA ARG A 98 4.88 16.30 -22.54
C ARG A 98 4.66 16.60 -21.05
N ILE A 99 3.42 16.72 -20.57
CA ILE A 99 3.13 16.87 -19.14
C ILE A 99 3.47 15.58 -18.37
N ARG A 100 3.18 14.41 -18.97
CA ARG A 100 3.56 13.06 -18.49
C ARG A 100 5.08 12.90 -18.33
N ALA A 101 5.90 13.39 -19.26
CA ALA A 101 7.35 13.31 -19.17
C ALA A 101 7.97 14.22 -18.08
N ASN A 102 7.23 15.23 -17.59
CA ASN A 102 7.77 16.26 -16.69
C ASN A 102 7.30 16.18 -15.24
N ALA A 103 6.13 15.59 -14.96
CA ALA A 103 5.68 15.40 -13.58
C ALA A 103 6.58 14.42 -12.80
N TYR A 104 7.30 13.53 -13.50
CA TYR A 104 7.84 12.30 -12.91
C TYR A 104 9.34 12.29 -12.56
N GLY A 105 10.10 13.32 -12.93
CA GLY A 105 11.56 13.17 -12.93
C GLY A 105 11.99 12.04 -13.87
N ARG A 106 13.28 11.74 -14.00
CA ARG A 106 13.75 10.74 -15.00
C ARG A 106 13.63 9.27 -14.55
N GLY A 107 13.02 8.98 -13.39
CA GLY A 107 13.17 7.68 -12.70
C GLY A 107 11.93 6.79 -12.54
N GLY A 108 10.72 7.24 -12.87
CA GLY A 108 9.49 6.43 -12.69
C GLY A 108 8.74 6.19 -13.99
N SER A 109 8.44 4.92 -14.32
CA SER A 109 7.50 4.61 -15.42
C SER A 109 6.08 5.03 -15.03
N LEU A 110 5.34 5.65 -15.98
CA LEU A 110 3.93 6.00 -15.81
C LEU A 110 3.06 4.77 -15.61
N ASP A 111 3.48 3.64 -16.16
CA ASP A 111 2.72 2.38 -16.17
C ASP A 111 2.65 1.72 -14.78
N THR A 112 3.45 2.20 -13.82
CA THR A 112 3.50 1.67 -12.46
C THR A 112 2.87 2.59 -11.41
N LEU A 113 2.36 3.77 -11.82
CA LEU A 113 1.77 4.73 -10.89
C LEU A 113 0.40 4.27 -10.41
N ARG A 114 0.19 4.30 -9.09
CA ARG A 114 -1.13 4.05 -8.52
C ARG A 114 -1.95 5.35 -8.47
N THR A 115 -2.87 5.51 -9.42
CA THR A 115 -3.77 6.68 -9.51
C THR A 115 -5.01 6.53 -8.60
N PRO A 116 -5.60 7.64 -8.12
CA PRO A 116 -5.19 9.05 -8.32
C PRO A 116 -3.91 9.40 -7.55
N ALA A 117 -3.09 10.29 -8.11
CA ALA A 117 -1.83 10.71 -7.52
C ALA A 117 -1.63 12.23 -7.59
N ILE A 118 -1.00 12.79 -6.56
CA ILE A 118 -0.63 14.21 -6.48
C ILE A 118 0.89 14.32 -6.52
N PHE A 119 1.37 15.16 -7.43
CA PHE A 119 2.76 15.61 -7.50
C PHE A 119 2.82 17.07 -7.11
N ALA A 120 3.82 17.47 -6.33
CA ALA A 120 4.05 18.89 -6.07
C ALA A 120 5.54 19.21 -6.05
N GLY A 121 5.87 20.40 -6.54
CA GLY A 121 7.24 20.90 -6.54
C GLY A 121 7.32 22.40 -6.30
N ASP A 122 8.52 22.85 -5.98
CA ASP A 122 8.78 24.24 -5.63
C ASP A 122 8.92 25.12 -6.88
N LYS A 123 9.15 26.41 -6.65
CA LYS A 123 9.33 27.40 -7.71
C LYS A 123 10.59 27.21 -8.55
N GLU A 124 11.57 26.43 -8.09
CA GLU A 124 12.75 26.09 -8.90
C GLU A 124 12.47 24.88 -9.81
N GLY A 125 11.25 24.34 -9.74
CA GLY A 125 10.83 23.16 -10.48
C GLY A 125 11.29 21.86 -9.81
N GLU A 126 11.70 21.90 -8.54
CA GLU A 126 12.17 20.73 -7.79
C GLU A 126 10.99 20.02 -7.13
N LEU A 127 10.85 18.71 -7.41
CA LEU A 127 9.80 17.88 -6.85
C LEU A 127 10.01 17.70 -5.34
N PHE A 128 8.97 17.91 -4.55
CA PHE A 128 9.01 17.73 -3.09
C PHE A 128 7.92 16.83 -2.55
N LEU A 129 6.95 16.41 -3.36
CA LEU A 129 5.90 15.49 -2.94
C LEU A 129 5.46 14.62 -4.12
N VAL A 130 5.36 13.32 -3.84
CA VAL A 130 4.62 12.34 -4.62
C VAL A 130 3.71 11.60 -3.67
N TRP A 131 2.41 11.67 -3.93
CA TRP A 131 1.40 10.99 -3.13
C TRP A 131 0.50 10.18 -4.05
N GLU A 132 0.68 8.87 -4.03
CA GLU A 132 -0.09 7.91 -4.84
C GLU A 132 -1.28 7.36 -4.05
N ASN A 133 -2.28 6.80 -4.75
CA ASN A 133 -3.53 6.28 -4.16
C ASN A 133 -4.22 7.29 -3.22
N VAL A 134 -4.31 8.54 -3.64
CA VAL A 134 -4.98 9.58 -2.86
C VAL A 134 -6.47 9.24 -2.76
N SER A 135 -6.97 9.10 -1.54
CA SER A 135 -8.40 8.91 -1.31
C SER A 135 -9.17 10.16 -1.72
N ALA A 136 -10.24 9.96 -2.48
CA ALA A 136 -11.14 11.02 -2.91
C ALA A 136 -12.03 11.57 -1.78
N ASP A 137 -12.08 10.88 -0.64
CA ASP A 137 -12.93 11.25 0.49
C ASP A 137 -12.19 12.16 1.48
N LEU A 138 -10.91 12.47 1.21
CA LEU A 138 -10.13 13.38 2.03
C LEU A 138 -10.61 14.83 1.87
N PRO A 139 -10.81 15.57 2.98
CA PRO A 139 -11.07 17.01 2.90
C PRO A 139 -9.94 17.75 2.19
N PHE A 140 -10.28 18.78 1.41
CA PHE A 140 -9.28 19.52 0.65
C PHE A 140 -8.23 20.19 1.54
N GLN A 141 -8.61 20.56 2.77
CA GLN A 141 -7.72 21.12 3.79
C GLN A 141 -6.61 20.13 4.15
N THR A 142 -6.94 18.86 4.36
CA THR A 142 -5.98 17.80 4.66
C THR A 142 -4.97 17.64 3.52
N ILE A 143 -5.44 17.71 2.27
CA ILE A 143 -4.56 17.63 1.10
C ILE A 143 -3.64 18.84 1.04
N LEU A 144 -4.17 20.04 1.24
CA LEU A 144 -3.40 21.28 1.21
C LEU A 144 -2.38 21.35 2.35
N GLU A 145 -2.73 20.92 3.55
CA GLU A 145 -1.84 20.83 4.71
C GLU A 145 -0.69 19.88 4.45
N ARG A 146 -0.96 18.71 3.85
CA ARG A 146 0.10 17.76 3.48
C ARG A 146 1.06 18.34 2.45
N ILE A 147 0.55 19.03 1.43
CA ILE A 147 1.38 19.71 0.42
C ILE A 147 2.24 20.81 1.05
N LYS A 148 1.63 21.67 1.89
CA LYS A 148 2.34 22.74 2.59
C LYS A 148 3.39 22.20 3.56
N GLY A 149 3.06 21.14 4.29
CA GLY A 149 3.98 20.45 5.21
C GLY A 149 5.18 19.86 4.48
N ALA A 150 4.95 19.17 3.36
CA ALA A 150 6.03 18.64 2.53
C ALA A 150 6.93 19.75 1.97
N HIS A 151 6.36 20.86 1.48
CA HIS A 151 7.12 22.00 0.98
C HIS A 151 7.97 22.68 2.07
N ALA A 152 7.37 22.92 3.25
CA ALA A 152 8.06 23.51 4.39
C ALA A 152 9.20 22.61 4.85
N ARG A 153 8.96 21.29 4.93
CA ARG A 153 9.98 20.33 5.33
C ARG A 153 11.12 20.25 4.33
N GLN A 154 10.84 20.21 3.02
CA GLN A 154 11.89 20.26 2.00
C GLN A 154 12.75 21.53 2.15
N THR A 155 12.12 22.67 2.41
CA THR A 155 12.83 23.94 2.62
C THR A 155 13.75 23.88 3.84
N GLU A 156 13.27 23.34 4.95
CA GLU A 156 14.05 23.10 6.17
C GLU A 156 15.23 22.13 5.93
N LEU A 157 14.99 21.04 5.20
CA LEU A 157 16.03 20.07 4.86
C LEU A 157 17.11 20.69 4.00
N LYS A 158 16.73 21.47 2.99
CA LYS A 158 17.67 22.19 2.13
C LYS A 158 18.52 23.16 2.95
N SER A 159 17.91 23.97 3.82
CA SER A 159 18.66 24.95 4.61
C SER A 159 19.59 24.28 5.63
N ARG A 160 19.13 23.23 6.31
CA ARG A 160 19.90 22.52 7.35
C ARG A 160 21.01 21.64 6.77
N LEU A 161 20.73 20.92 5.69
CA LEU A 161 21.60 19.83 5.23
C LEU A 161 22.40 20.21 3.98
N LEU A 162 21.88 20.96 3.01
CA LEU A 162 22.69 21.26 1.81
C LEU A 162 23.91 22.12 2.16
N GLY A 163 23.77 23.10 3.07
CA GLY A 163 24.91 23.86 3.58
C GLY A 163 26.00 22.98 4.19
N ARG A 164 25.60 21.94 4.94
CA ARG A 164 26.50 20.97 5.58
C ARG A 164 27.08 19.95 4.60
N VAL A 165 26.29 19.48 3.64
CA VAL A 165 26.70 18.55 2.58
C VAL A 165 27.87 19.12 1.78
N PHE A 166 27.83 20.42 1.48
CA PHE A 166 28.86 21.09 0.70
C PHE A 166 29.99 21.72 1.54
N SER A 167 29.85 21.81 2.87
CA SER A 167 30.91 22.34 3.75
C SER A 167 31.93 21.30 4.21
N HIS A 168 31.61 19.99 4.16
CA HIS A 168 32.51 18.91 4.57
C HIS A 168 33.20 18.26 3.35
N THR A 169 34.24 17.47 3.61
CA THR A 169 34.96 16.67 2.60
C THR A 169 35.06 15.20 3.02
N GLY A 170 35.45 14.33 2.09
CA GLY A 170 35.65 12.91 2.36
C GLY A 170 34.39 12.17 2.85
N GLN A 171 34.60 11.24 3.77
CA GLN A 171 33.57 10.30 4.24
C GLN A 171 32.44 10.97 5.03
N GLU A 172 32.74 12.03 5.78
CA GLU A 172 31.70 12.80 6.49
C GLU A 172 30.75 13.52 5.52
N SER A 173 31.28 14.07 4.42
CA SER A 173 30.44 14.65 3.38
C SER A 173 29.60 13.59 2.65
N ALA A 174 30.12 12.37 2.48
CA ALA A 174 29.34 11.24 1.95
C ALA A 174 28.18 10.89 2.88
N GLU A 175 28.44 10.78 4.19
CA GLU A 175 27.41 10.52 5.21
C GLU A 175 26.28 11.56 5.14
N LYS A 176 26.63 12.85 5.10
CA LYS A 176 25.64 13.94 4.99
C LYS A 176 24.89 13.93 3.67
N CYS A 177 25.52 13.54 2.56
CA CYS A 177 24.80 13.35 1.30
C CYS A 177 23.75 12.24 1.43
N GLY A 178 24.13 11.11 2.04
CA GLY A 178 23.25 9.98 2.29
C GLY A 178 22.06 10.33 3.18
N GLU A 179 22.31 10.95 4.33
CA GLU A 179 21.27 11.46 5.25
C GLU A 179 20.26 12.36 4.52
N PHE A 180 20.75 13.34 3.75
CA PHE A 180 19.88 14.25 3.01
C PHE A 180 18.98 13.53 2.02
N LEU A 181 19.54 12.63 1.19
CA LEU A 181 18.75 11.87 0.24
C LEU A 181 17.73 10.98 0.95
N ALA A 182 18.09 10.38 2.09
CA ALA A 182 17.21 9.49 2.83
C ALA A 182 16.03 10.23 3.47
N GLU A 183 16.26 11.44 3.97
CA GLU A 183 15.19 12.31 4.49
C GLU A 183 14.19 12.76 3.41
N MET A 184 14.56 12.67 2.12
CA MET A 184 13.64 12.96 1.01
C MET A 184 12.72 11.79 0.64
N ILE A 185 13.08 10.54 0.99
CA ILE A 185 12.32 9.33 0.60
C ILE A 185 10.85 9.38 1.06
N PRO A 186 10.51 9.75 2.31
CA PRO A 186 9.10 9.77 2.75
C PRO A 186 8.20 10.71 1.94
N PHE A 187 8.79 11.68 1.23
CA PHE A 187 8.06 12.63 0.40
C PHE A 187 7.98 12.21 -1.05
N LEU A 188 9.03 11.58 -1.56
CA LEU A 188 9.12 11.18 -2.96
C LEU A 188 8.74 9.72 -3.19
N GLY A 189 8.51 8.93 -2.15
CA GLY A 189 7.96 7.58 -2.21
C GLY A 189 9.00 6.45 -2.26
N ASP A 190 10.10 6.61 -2.99
CA ASP A 190 11.14 5.56 -3.09
C ASP A 190 12.54 6.11 -3.41
N GLU A 191 13.56 5.27 -3.19
CA GLU A 191 14.98 5.58 -3.38
C GLU A 191 15.34 5.91 -4.84
N ALA A 192 14.74 5.21 -5.82
CA ALA A 192 15.06 5.38 -7.23
C ALA A 192 14.59 6.77 -7.71
N ARG A 193 13.40 7.17 -7.30
CA ARG A 193 12.85 8.49 -7.60
C ARG A 193 13.69 9.62 -7.00
N VAL A 194 14.17 9.45 -5.75
CA VAL A 194 15.06 10.43 -5.12
C VAL A 194 16.36 10.60 -5.93
N ARG A 195 17.05 9.51 -6.30
CA ARG A 195 18.35 9.61 -7.00
C ARG A 195 18.23 10.12 -8.44
N ASP A 196 17.11 9.84 -9.12
CA ASP A 196 16.90 10.14 -10.54
C ASP A 196 16.19 11.50 -10.77
N GLU A 197 15.66 12.11 -9.70
CA GLU A 197 15.11 13.45 -9.73
C GLU A 197 16.23 14.50 -9.85
N LYS A 198 16.07 15.40 -10.83
CA LYS A 198 17.12 16.37 -11.23
C LYS A 198 17.59 17.24 -10.06
N ALA A 199 16.68 17.62 -9.18
CA ALA A 199 16.95 18.39 -7.98
C ALA A 199 18.02 17.75 -7.06
N TYR A 200 17.99 16.41 -6.98
CA TYR A 200 18.77 15.64 -6.01
C TYR A 200 19.94 14.89 -6.66
N LEU A 201 19.91 14.76 -7.99
CA LEU A 201 20.96 14.13 -8.79
C LEU A 201 22.37 14.69 -8.49
N ARG A 202 22.48 16.00 -8.20
CA ARG A 202 23.76 16.61 -7.81
C ARG A 202 24.30 16.03 -6.50
N VAL A 203 23.44 15.80 -5.52
CA VAL A 203 23.82 15.22 -4.21
C VAL A 203 24.14 13.74 -4.38
N TRP A 204 23.35 13.02 -5.16
CA TRP A 204 23.61 11.62 -5.53
C TRP A 204 24.97 11.43 -6.21
N ASN A 205 25.27 12.24 -7.24
CA ASN A 205 26.55 12.17 -7.94
C ASN A 205 27.72 12.54 -7.04
N ARG A 206 27.53 13.47 -6.10
CA ARG A 206 28.54 13.82 -5.10
C ARG A 206 28.80 12.64 -4.15
N LEU A 207 27.75 12.01 -3.62
CA LEU A 207 27.87 10.81 -2.77
C LEU A 207 28.71 9.74 -3.47
N ARG A 208 28.37 9.37 -4.70
CA ARG A 208 29.10 8.35 -5.48
C ARG A 208 30.57 8.70 -5.72
N LYS A 209 30.88 9.98 -5.90
CA LYS A 209 32.26 10.46 -6.08
C LYS A 209 33.06 10.40 -4.78
N LEU A 210 32.42 10.73 -3.65
CA LEU A 210 33.05 10.74 -2.34
C LEU A 210 33.22 9.34 -1.76
N ASP A 211 32.31 8.42 -2.09
CA ASP A 211 32.32 7.05 -1.59
C ASP A 211 32.18 6.00 -2.72
N PRO A 212 33.19 5.88 -3.61
CA PRO A 212 33.12 4.99 -4.77
C PRO A 212 33.15 3.50 -4.42
N LYS A 213 33.59 3.15 -3.21
CA LYS A 213 33.61 1.77 -2.69
C LYS A 213 32.46 1.49 -1.72
N ASP A 214 31.54 2.45 -1.57
CA ASP A 214 30.40 2.40 -0.67
C ASP A 214 30.74 2.01 0.77
N LYS A 215 31.84 2.56 1.32
CA LYS A 215 32.27 2.33 2.70
C LYS A 215 31.21 2.76 3.73
N THR A 216 30.40 3.76 3.39
CA THR A 216 29.30 4.22 4.23
C THR A 216 28.06 3.33 4.09
N GLY A 217 27.85 2.67 2.95
CA GLY A 217 26.65 1.86 2.68
C GLY A 217 25.47 2.65 2.11
N TRP A 218 25.61 3.98 1.95
CA TRP A 218 24.58 4.82 1.36
C TRP A 218 24.37 4.55 -0.13
N VAL A 219 25.43 4.31 -0.90
CA VAL A 219 25.30 4.00 -2.35
C VAL A 219 24.49 2.73 -2.53
N ARG A 220 24.71 1.70 -1.70
CA ARG A 220 23.92 0.48 -1.69
C ARG A 220 22.46 0.78 -1.38
N ARG A 221 22.14 1.55 -0.32
CA ARG A 221 20.75 1.89 0.01
C ARG A 221 19.98 2.39 -1.22
N PHE A 222 20.58 3.28 -2.01
CA PHE A 222 19.92 3.87 -3.19
C PHE A 222 20.01 3.02 -4.46
N THR A 223 20.79 1.94 -4.50
CA THR A 223 20.93 1.08 -5.69
C THR A 223 20.30 -0.29 -5.53
N LEU A 224 20.07 -0.75 -4.30
CA LEU A 224 19.53 -2.06 -3.98
C LEU A 224 18.07 -2.25 -4.45
N GLY A 225 17.30 -1.16 -4.54
CA GLY A 225 15.86 -1.20 -4.80
C GLY A 225 15.06 -1.76 -3.61
N ASP A 226 13.89 -2.31 -3.87
CA ASP A 226 13.02 -2.97 -2.87
C ASP A 226 13.50 -4.38 -2.46
N GLY A 227 14.59 -4.84 -3.07
CA GLY A 227 15.19 -6.16 -2.88
C GLY A 227 14.46 -7.32 -3.55
N ALA A 228 13.41 -7.08 -4.34
CA ALA A 228 12.64 -8.15 -5.00
C ALA A 228 13.49 -9.01 -5.96
N GLN A 229 14.53 -8.41 -6.55
CA GLN A 229 15.47 -9.14 -7.41
C GLN A 229 16.23 -10.24 -6.66
N PHE A 230 16.57 -10.06 -5.38
CA PHE A 230 17.22 -11.11 -4.59
C PHE A 230 16.31 -12.30 -4.37
N VAL A 231 15.03 -12.05 -4.09
CA VAL A 231 14.03 -13.11 -3.92
C VAL A 231 13.82 -13.86 -5.23
N LYS A 232 13.77 -13.15 -6.37
CA LYS A 232 13.69 -13.77 -7.71
C LYS A 232 14.91 -14.63 -8.02
N GLN A 233 16.12 -14.10 -7.76
CA GLN A 233 17.36 -14.84 -7.99
C GLN A 233 17.47 -16.08 -7.08
N ALA A 234 17.09 -15.94 -5.80
CA ALA A 234 17.02 -17.06 -4.87
C ALA A 234 16.02 -18.13 -5.34
N ALA A 235 14.86 -17.73 -5.88
CA ALA A 235 13.90 -18.66 -6.47
C ALA A 235 14.48 -19.42 -7.67
N VAL A 236 15.30 -18.77 -8.51
CA VAL A 236 16.00 -19.42 -9.62
C VAL A 236 16.95 -20.49 -9.10
N PHE A 237 17.80 -20.18 -8.12
CA PHE A 237 18.71 -21.15 -7.51
C PHE A 237 17.95 -22.33 -6.88
N ALA A 238 16.84 -22.06 -6.18
CA ALA A 238 16.00 -23.10 -5.58
C ALA A 238 15.30 -23.98 -6.63
N LEU A 239 14.94 -23.45 -7.80
CA LEU A 239 14.34 -24.22 -8.90
C LEU A 239 15.35 -25.10 -9.62
N GLN A 240 16.64 -24.75 -9.56
CA GLN A 240 17.75 -25.50 -10.16
C GLN A 240 18.38 -26.50 -9.17
N ASP A 241 17.74 -26.74 -8.03
CA ASP A 241 18.25 -27.57 -6.92
C ASP A 241 19.67 -27.17 -6.46
N ASN A 242 20.03 -25.89 -6.63
CA ASN A 242 21.35 -25.34 -6.32
C ASN A 242 21.28 -24.32 -5.17
N ALA A 243 20.66 -24.73 -4.06
CA ALA A 243 20.47 -23.89 -2.89
C ALA A 243 21.81 -23.41 -2.29
N SER A 244 22.87 -24.22 -2.37
CA SER A 244 24.20 -23.89 -1.84
C SER A 244 24.81 -22.66 -2.52
N GLU A 245 24.76 -22.58 -3.85
CA GLU A 245 25.24 -21.40 -4.58
C GLU A 245 24.39 -20.17 -4.27
N GLY A 246 23.06 -20.35 -4.16
CA GLY A 246 22.16 -19.28 -3.72
C GLY A 246 22.50 -18.72 -2.33
N LEU A 247 22.89 -19.59 -1.39
CA LEU A 247 23.32 -19.16 -0.06
C LEU A 247 24.67 -18.45 -0.11
N GLY A 248 25.61 -18.91 -0.94
CA GLY A 248 26.87 -18.23 -1.18
C GLY A 248 26.66 -16.81 -1.74
N PHE A 249 25.74 -16.67 -2.70
CA PHE A 249 25.33 -15.37 -3.24
C PHE A 249 24.76 -14.45 -2.15
N LEU A 250 23.83 -14.95 -1.33
CA LEU A 250 23.24 -14.14 -0.25
C LEU A 250 24.25 -13.80 0.85
N ALA A 251 25.20 -14.68 1.15
CA ALA A 251 26.27 -14.40 2.09
C ALA A 251 27.19 -13.28 1.57
N ALA A 252 27.56 -13.32 0.29
CA ALA A 252 28.32 -12.25 -0.36
C ALA A 252 27.56 -10.92 -0.36
N GLU A 253 26.24 -10.94 -0.56
CA GLU A 253 25.42 -9.74 -0.40
C GLU A 253 25.41 -9.24 1.06
N ARG A 254 25.23 -10.11 2.05
CA ARG A 254 25.22 -9.71 3.46
C ARG A 254 26.56 -9.15 3.96
N ALA A 255 27.67 -9.54 3.33
CA ALA A 255 29.01 -9.04 3.68
C ALA A 255 29.25 -7.58 3.23
N LYS A 256 28.43 -7.04 2.31
CA LYS A 256 28.51 -5.63 1.92
C LYS A 256 27.90 -4.73 3.01
N PRO A 257 28.29 -3.45 3.10
CA PRO A 257 27.74 -2.50 4.08
C PRO A 257 26.20 -2.48 4.08
N SER A 258 25.60 -2.36 5.26
CA SER A 258 24.16 -2.55 5.45
C SER A 258 23.52 -1.63 6.50
N GLU A 259 24.34 -0.79 7.13
CA GLU A 259 23.97 0.12 8.21
C GLU A 259 22.79 1.02 7.84
N HIS A 260 22.73 1.44 6.57
CA HIS A 260 21.70 2.35 6.07
C HIS A 260 20.60 1.68 5.25
N LEU A 261 20.53 0.35 5.17
CA LEU A 261 19.41 -0.28 4.44
C LEU A 261 18.07 0.06 5.10
N SER A 262 17.01 0.18 4.30
CA SER A 262 15.66 0.29 4.83
C SER A 262 15.21 -1.03 5.46
N ILE A 263 14.17 -0.98 6.31
CA ILE A 263 13.57 -2.21 6.87
C ILE A 263 13.18 -3.16 5.74
N GLN A 264 12.50 -2.65 4.71
CA GLN A 264 12.07 -3.44 3.56
C GLN A 264 13.26 -4.10 2.83
N GLN A 265 14.37 -3.40 2.67
CA GLN A 265 15.58 -3.93 2.04
C GLN A 265 16.22 -5.07 2.84
N ARG A 266 16.30 -4.94 4.17
CA ARG A 266 16.80 -6.01 5.04
C ARG A 266 15.89 -7.23 5.01
N GLN A 267 14.58 -7.00 5.12
CA GLN A 267 13.58 -8.06 5.03
C GLN A 267 13.64 -8.81 3.71
N ALA A 268 13.91 -8.13 2.58
CA ALA A 268 14.06 -8.80 1.29
C ALA A 268 15.22 -9.81 1.26
N LEU A 269 16.35 -9.49 1.91
CA LEU A 269 17.50 -10.41 2.03
C LEU A 269 17.20 -11.62 2.91
N ASP A 270 16.37 -11.46 3.94
CA ASP A 270 15.88 -12.57 4.77
C ASP A 270 14.83 -13.41 4.03
N MET A 271 13.92 -12.79 3.28
CA MET A 271 12.94 -13.46 2.42
C MET A 271 13.60 -14.25 1.29
N ALA A 272 14.72 -13.76 0.75
CA ALA A 272 15.51 -14.50 -0.23
C ALA A 272 16.14 -15.76 0.38
N ALA A 273 16.67 -15.67 1.61
CA ALA A 273 17.19 -16.84 2.32
C ALA A 273 16.09 -17.86 2.63
N PHE A 274 14.92 -17.39 3.08
CA PHE A 274 13.74 -18.22 3.25
C PHE A 274 13.36 -18.96 1.96
N THR A 275 13.42 -18.28 0.82
CA THR A 275 13.07 -18.85 -0.48
C THR A 275 13.95 -20.05 -0.87
N LEU A 276 15.23 -20.05 -0.44
CA LEU A 276 16.14 -21.18 -0.65
C LEU A 276 15.83 -22.36 0.28
N TYR A 277 15.42 -22.08 1.53
CA TYR A 277 15.13 -23.12 2.52
C TYR A 277 13.72 -23.70 2.42
N ARG A 278 12.76 -22.99 1.80
CA ARG A 278 11.34 -23.30 1.96
C ARG A 278 10.86 -24.67 1.45
N LYS A 279 11.70 -25.42 0.74
CA LYS A 279 11.38 -26.78 0.25
C LYS A 279 12.21 -27.86 0.94
N ASP A 280 13.20 -27.48 1.74
CA ASP A 280 14.06 -28.39 2.47
C ASP A 280 13.51 -28.57 3.89
N GLU A 281 12.89 -29.73 4.15
CA GLU A 281 12.30 -30.04 5.45
C GLU A 281 13.34 -30.03 6.58
N SER A 282 14.60 -30.35 6.28
CA SER A 282 15.68 -30.30 7.28
C SER A 282 16.02 -28.87 7.72
N LYS A 283 15.57 -27.87 6.96
CA LYS A 283 15.77 -26.43 7.21
C LYS A 283 14.50 -25.70 7.66
N ARG A 284 13.47 -26.45 8.05
CA ARG A 284 12.17 -25.90 8.41
C ARG A 284 12.23 -24.90 9.55
N GLU A 285 12.95 -25.19 10.64
CA GLU A 285 13.04 -24.27 11.78
C GLU A 285 13.84 -23.02 11.43
N GLU A 286 14.90 -23.14 10.62
CA GLU A 286 15.62 -21.97 10.10
C GLU A 286 14.74 -21.12 9.17
N ALA A 287 13.92 -21.74 8.32
CA ALA A 287 12.96 -21.04 7.46
C ALA A 287 11.90 -20.29 8.30
N LEU A 288 11.35 -20.93 9.33
CA LEU A 288 10.41 -20.31 10.27
C LEU A 288 11.04 -19.15 11.05
N ALA A 289 12.28 -19.32 11.51
CA ALA A 289 13.02 -18.28 12.21
C ALA A 289 13.24 -17.04 11.33
N LEU A 290 13.56 -17.23 10.04
CA LEU A 290 13.69 -16.13 9.09
C LEU A 290 12.39 -15.37 8.91
N LEU A 291 11.26 -16.07 8.75
CA LEU A 291 9.97 -15.41 8.61
C LEU A 291 9.57 -14.63 9.88
N ARG A 292 9.79 -15.21 11.07
CA ARG A 292 9.56 -14.51 12.35
C ARG A 292 10.42 -13.25 12.47
N LYS A 293 11.68 -13.34 12.05
CA LYS A 293 12.60 -12.20 11.99
C LYS A 293 12.08 -11.10 11.06
N VAL A 294 11.65 -11.46 9.84
CA VAL A 294 11.07 -10.51 8.88
C VAL A 294 9.87 -9.78 9.50
N CYS A 295 8.94 -10.50 10.13
CA CYS A 295 7.78 -9.90 10.78
C CYS A 295 8.18 -8.97 11.95
N ALA A 296 9.16 -9.37 12.77
CA ALA A 296 9.64 -8.59 13.90
C ALA A 296 10.32 -7.28 13.47
N GLU A 297 10.98 -7.26 12.31
CA GLU A 297 11.57 -6.03 11.75
C GLU A 297 10.51 -5.04 11.24
N GLY A 298 9.33 -5.52 10.80
CA GLY A 298 8.23 -4.65 10.38
C GLY A 298 7.11 -5.38 9.63
N TYR A 299 6.00 -5.67 10.30
CA TYR A 299 4.87 -6.41 9.73
C TYR A 299 4.07 -5.64 8.65
N ALA A 300 4.12 -4.30 8.65
CA ALA A 300 3.34 -3.46 7.74
C ALA A 300 4.00 -3.25 6.36
N THR A 301 5.23 -3.75 6.16
CA THR A 301 5.90 -3.69 4.85
C THR A 301 5.36 -4.78 3.92
N PRO A 302 5.54 -4.67 2.59
CA PRO A 302 5.16 -5.74 1.66
C PRO A 302 5.78 -7.10 2.01
N TRP A 303 7.05 -7.12 2.44
CA TRP A 303 7.73 -8.36 2.86
C TRP A 303 7.26 -8.87 4.22
N GLY A 304 6.92 -7.98 5.16
CA GLY A 304 6.30 -8.33 6.44
C GLY A 304 4.96 -9.03 6.24
N VAL A 305 4.10 -8.47 5.38
CA VAL A 305 2.81 -9.08 5.00
C VAL A 305 3.02 -10.44 4.35
N ALA A 306 3.96 -10.55 3.40
CA ALA A 306 4.28 -11.83 2.77
C ALA A 306 4.77 -12.87 3.79
N ALA A 307 5.64 -12.47 4.72
CA ALA A 307 6.16 -13.36 5.76
C ALA A 307 5.08 -13.84 6.73
N MET A 308 4.13 -12.97 7.11
CA MET A 308 2.96 -13.37 7.88
C MET A 308 2.12 -14.42 7.14
N GLY A 309 1.89 -14.22 5.84
CA GLY A 309 1.21 -15.20 4.99
C GLY A 309 1.93 -16.55 4.99
N TRP A 310 3.26 -16.56 4.84
CA TRP A 310 4.04 -17.79 4.88
C TRP A 310 4.09 -18.43 6.27
N LEU A 311 4.19 -17.67 7.36
CA LEU A 311 4.13 -18.20 8.73
C LEU A 311 2.80 -18.88 9.01
N ALA A 312 1.71 -18.27 8.53
CA ALA A 312 0.39 -18.89 8.55
C ALA A 312 0.42 -20.22 7.80
N SER A 313 0.97 -20.27 6.58
CA SER A 313 1.10 -21.51 5.80
C SER A 313 2.01 -22.58 6.42
N TYR A 314 3.09 -22.19 7.12
CA TYR A 314 4.08 -23.11 7.68
C TYR A 314 3.68 -23.73 9.02
N GLY A 315 2.88 -23.03 9.82
CA GLY A 315 2.48 -23.44 11.17
C GLY A 315 1.32 -24.44 11.20
N ASN A 316 0.53 -24.49 10.13
CA ASN A 316 -0.53 -25.42 9.76
C ASN A 316 -1.20 -24.71 8.58
N PRO A 317 -1.39 -25.34 7.41
CA PRO A 317 -1.85 -24.64 6.22
C PRO A 317 -3.18 -23.92 6.52
N PRO A 318 -3.37 -22.66 6.12
CA PRO A 318 -4.60 -21.99 6.50
C PRO A 318 -5.74 -22.57 5.67
N LEU A 319 -6.58 -23.35 6.36
CA LEU A 319 -7.98 -22.94 6.55
C LEU A 319 -7.97 -21.51 7.08
N SER A 320 -8.25 -20.55 6.22
CA SER A 320 -8.60 -19.19 6.62
C SER A 320 -9.94 -18.83 6.00
N VAL A 321 -10.65 -17.88 6.60
CA VAL A 321 -11.92 -17.42 6.01
C VAL A 321 -11.72 -16.95 4.56
N PRO A 322 -10.67 -16.16 4.21
CA PRO A 322 -10.49 -15.70 2.84
C PRO A 322 -9.95 -16.76 1.86
N TYR A 323 -9.17 -17.74 2.33
CA TYR A 323 -8.42 -18.64 1.45
C TYR A 323 -8.87 -20.11 1.45
N GLY A 324 -9.80 -20.50 2.33
CA GLY A 324 -10.32 -21.87 2.32
C GLY A 324 -9.28 -22.91 2.72
N TRP A 325 -9.39 -24.17 2.27
CA TRP A 325 -8.38 -25.22 2.46
C TRP A 325 -7.88 -25.81 1.14
N HIS A 326 -6.72 -26.44 1.21
CA HIS A 326 -6.02 -27.05 0.10
C HIS A 326 -5.78 -28.56 0.31
N PRO A 327 -5.41 -29.29 -0.77
CA PRO A 327 -5.03 -30.69 -0.67
C PRO A 327 -3.86 -30.86 0.31
N GLY A 328 -4.03 -31.76 1.28
CA GLY A 328 -3.08 -32.05 2.35
C GLY A 328 -3.42 -31.43 3.71
N ASP A 329 -4.36 -30.48 3.76
CA ASP A 329 -4.70 -29.75 4.99
C ASP A 329 -5.49 -30.61 5.99
N LEU A 330 -6.27 -31.57 5.47
CA LEU A 330 -7.08 -32.48 6.27
C LEU A 330 -6.36 -33.83 6.41
N GLN A 331 -6.12 -34.26 7.64
CA GLN A 331 -5.64 -35.62 7.88
C GLN A 331 -6.77 -36.63 7.63
N ARG A 332 -6.42 -37.80 7.09
CA ARG A 332 -7.35 -38.93 6.96
C ARG A 332 -7.88 -39.34 8.33
N GLY A 333 -9.18 -39.59 8.41
CA GLY A 333 -9.88 -39.92 9.64
C GLY A 333 -10.50 -38.70 10.32
N THR A 334 -10.72 -38.79 11.63
CA THR A 334 -11.26 -37.69 12.41
C THR A 334 -10.24 -36.57 12.54
N PHE A 335 -10.66 -35.34 12.25
CA PHE A 335 -9.82 -34.16 12.41
C PHE A 335 -10.50 -33.11 13.31
N LYS A 336 -9.66 -32.32 13.98
CA LYS A 336 -10.04 -31.05 14.60
C LYS A 336 -9.05 -29.99 14.11
N MET A 337 -9.57 -28.89 13.60
CA MET A 337 -8.77 -27.82 13.02
C MET A 337 -9.22 -26.47 13.54
N LYS A 338 -8.27 -25.56 13.81
CA LYS A 338 -8.53 -24.23 14.35
C LYS A 338 -8.17 -23.15 13.31
N VAL A 339 -9.14 -22.31 12.96
CA VAL A 339 -9.05 -21.18 12.03
C VAL A 339 -8.93 -19.88 12.83
N LYS A 340 -7.94 -19.05 12.49
CA LYS A 340 -7.68 -17.77 13.18
C LYS A 340 -7.68 -16.55 12.25
N ILE A 341 -7.37 -16.76 10.96
CA ILE A 341 -7.16 -15.67 10.00
C ILE A 341 -8.47 -15.32 9.32
N GLY A 342 -8.82 -14.02 9.32
CA GLY A 342 -10.08 -13.51 8.76
C GLY A 342 -11.30 -13.77 9.64
N VAL A 343 -11.14 -14.33 10.84
CA VAL A 343 -12.25 -14.68 11.74
C VAL A 343 -12.83 -13.43 12.38
N ARG A 344 -11.99 -12.52 12.89
CA ARG A 344 -12.47 -11.30 13.54
C ARG A 344 -13.23 -10.40 12.56
N GLU A 345 -12.76 -10.34 11.32
CA GLU A 345 -13.42 -9.61 10.23
C GLU A 345 -14.72 -10.28 9.79
N ALA A 346 -14.83 -11.60 9.93
CA ALA A 346 -16.01 -12.38 9.58
C ALA A 346 -17.12 -12.32 10.64
N PHE A 347 -16.78 -12.05 11.91
CA PHE A 347 -17.71 -11.87 13.02
C PHE A 347 -17.52 -10.49 13.68
N PRO A 348 -17.87 -9.39 13.00
CA PRO A 348 -17.61 -8.04 13.50
C PRO A 348 -18.58 -7.59 14.60
N GLU A 349 -19.74 -8.24 14.72
CA GLU A 349 -20.77 -7.91 15.70
C GLU A 349 -21.73 -9.07 15.95
N ALA A 350 -22.58 -8.96 16.96
CA ALA A 350 -23.59 -9.97 17.29
C ALA A 350 -24.69 -10.09 16.22
N GLY A 351 -25.30 -11.27 16.14
CA GLY A 351 -26.39 -11.55 15.20
C GLY A 351 -26.40 -13.00 14.74
N ARG A 352 -27.29 -13.31 13.80
CA ARG A 352 -27.38 -14.66 13.23
C ARG A 352 -26.38 -14.83 12.10
N TYR A 353 -25.61 -15.90 12.16
CA TYR A 353 -24.57 -16.23 11.19
C TYR A 353 -24.85 -17.55 10.49
N GLU A 354 -24.42 -17.61 9.24
CA GLU A 354 -24.24 -18.83 8.47
C GLU A 354 -22.77 -18.97 8.09
N VAL A 355 -22.17 -20.09 8.49
CA VAL A 355 -20.82 -20.48 8.10
C VAL A 355 -20.91 -21.70 7.21
N SER A 356 -20.51 -21.54 5.94
CA SER A 356 -20.56 -22.60 4.92
C SER A 356 -19.16 -23.02 4.52
N PHE A 357 -18.95 -24.32 4.44
CA PHE A 357 -17.75 -24.96 3.93
C PHE A 357 -18.12 -25.62 2.60
N ALA A 358 -17.67 -25.02 1.48
CA ALA A 358 -17.93 -25.53 0.14
C ALA A 358 -16.68 -26.22 -0.39
N HIS A 359 -16.78 -27.49 -0.75
CA HIS A 359 -15.64 -28.27 -1.22
C HIS A 359 -15.57 -28.31 -2.75
N VAL A 360 -14.33 -28.44 -3.25
CA VAL A 360 -13.97 -28.45 -4.66
C VAL A 360 -13.04 -29.64 -4.91
N GLY A 361 -13.46 -30.56 -5.79
CA GLY A 361 -12.64 -31.68 -6.26
C GLY A 361 -13.14 -33.07 -5.85
N PHE A 362 -12.23 -34.06 -5.85
CA PHE A 362 -12.51 -35.46 -5.46
C PHE A 362 -12.07 -35.71 -4.01
N GLY A 363 -12.90 -36.41 -3.23
CA GLY A 363 -12.62 -36.81 -1.83
C GLY A 363 -13.73 -36.42 -0.87
N GLY A 364 -14.12 -37.32 0.04
CA GLY A 364 -15.21 -37.10 0.99
C GLY A 364 -14.73 -36.41 2.27
N VAL A 365 -15.18 -35.17 2.47
CA VAL A 365 -14.96 -34.42 3.73
C VAL A 365 -16.32 -34.08 4.32
N ARG A 366 -16.49 -34.40 5.60
CA ARG A 366 -17.69 -34.04 6.37
C ARG A 366 -17.27 -33.19 7.55
N PHE A 367 -17.93 -32.05 7.74
CA PHE A 367 -17.78 -31.23 8.95
C PHE A 367 -18.94 -31.51 9.90
N ASP A 368 -18.64 -31.75 11.17
CA ASP A 368 -19.61 -32.21 12.18
C ASP A 368 -19.94 -31.13 13.21
N THR A 369 -18.93 -30.35 13.62
CA THR A 369 -19.11 -29.26 14.59
C THR A 369 -18.30 -28.04 14.24
N LEU A 370 -18.79 -26.87 14.62
CA LEU A 370 -18.06 -25.60 14.59
C LEU A 370 -18.11 -24.95 15.98
N GLU A 371 -16.96 -24.54 16.50
CA GLU A 371 -16.82 -23.97 17.84
C GLU A 371 -16.12 -22.61 17.76
N LEU A 372 -16.68 -21.55 18.34
CA LEU A 372 -16.11 -20.20 18.37
C LEU A 372 -15.32 -19.96 19.66
N PHE A 373 -14.23 -19.17 19.59
CA PHE A 373 -13.38 -18.90 20.74
C PHE A 373 -12.95 -17.43 20.89
N GLU A 374 -12.81 -17.00 22.14
CA GLU A 374 -12.01 -15.84 22.57
C GLU A 374 -10.70 -16.33 23.19
N GLY A 375 -9.59 -16.20 22.45
CA GLY A 375 -8.31 -16.80 22.81
C GLY A 375 -8.40 -18.32 23.00
N GLY A 376 -8.44 -18.75 24.26
CA GLY A 376 -8.55 -20.14 24.69
C GLY A 376 -9.95 -20.56 25.15
N GLU A 377 -10.86 -19.61 25.39
CA GLU A 377 -12.19 -19.89 25.95
C GLU A 377 -13.21 -20.17 24.85
N SER A 378 -14.03 -21.20 25.04
CA SER A 378 -15.10 -21.57 24.11
C SER A 378 -16.32 -20.68 24.35
N LEU A 379 -16.77 -19.99 23.29
CA LEU A 379 -17.91 -19.08 23.34
C LEU A 379 -19.21 -19.78 22.92
N LEU A 380 -19.14 -20.59 21.85
CA LEU A 380 -20.32 -21.19 21.23
C LEU A 380 -19.93 -22.45 20.46
N LEU A 381 -20.71 -23.52 20.61
CA LEU A 381 -20.55 -24.77 19.85
C LEU A 381 -21.81 -25.03 18.99
N ALA A 382 -21.66 -24.88 17.68
CA ALA A 382 -22.65 -25.24 16.69
C ALA A 382 -22.50 -26.72 16.29
N LYS A 383 -23.62 -27.43 16.28
CA LYS A 383 -23.75 -28.85 15.89
C LYS A 383 -24.86 -29.00 14.86
N ASN A 384 -24.98 -30.18 14.27
CA ASN A 384 -26.03 -30.53 13.31
C ASN A 384 -26.03 -29.62 12.06
N PRO A 385 -24.92 -29.58 11.31
CA PRO A 385 -24.88 -28.79 10.10
C PRO A 385 -25.85 -29.32 9.05
N VAL A 386 -26.29 -28.43 8.18
CA VAL A 386 -27.06 -28.79 6.98
C VAL A 386 -26.07 -29.12 5.87
N VAL A 387 -26.22 -30.30 5.28
CA VAL A 387 -25.43 -30.72 4.12
C VAL A 387 -26.27 -30.52 2.87
N SER A 388 -25.72 -29.89 1.83
CA SER A 388 -26.39 -29.69 0.56
C SER A 388 -26.69 -31.02 -0.15
N ALA A 389 -27.68 -31.02 -1.05
CA ALA A 389 -28.14 -32.24 -1.72
C ALA A 389 -27.05 -32.93 -2.57
N ASP A 390 -26.10 -32.16 -3.10
CA ASP A 390 -24.93 -32.64 -3.83
C ASP A 390 -23.79 -33.10 -2.91
N GLY A 391 -23.95 -32.96 -1.59
CA GLY A 391 -22.93 -33.27 -0.59
C GLY A 391 -21.73 -32.32 -0.63
N LEU A 392 -21.78 -31.23 -1.42
CA LEU A 392 -20.65 -30.34 -1.68
C LEU A 392 -20.46 -29.24 -0.63
N THR A 393 -21.51 -28.92 0.11
CA THR A 393 -21.50 -27.81 1.07
C THR A 393 -22.03 -28.25 2.43
N THR A 394 -21.31 -27.90 3.48
CA THR A 394 -21.75 -28.06 4.86
C THR A 394 -21.96 -26.69 5.50
N THR A 395 -23.15 -26.41 6.01
CA THR A 395 -23.52 -25.10 6.56
C THR A 395 -23.92 -25.20 8.02
N PHE A 396 -23.32 -24.37 8.87
CA PHE A 396 -23.70 -24.16 10.26
C PHE A 396 -24.46 -22.85 10.39
N THR A 397 -25.60 -22.88 11.07
CA THR A 397 -26.39 -21.68 11.36
C THR A 397 -26.56 -21.54 12.87
N PHE A 398 -26.23 -20.36 13.41
CA PHE A 398 -26.33 -20.09 14.84
C PHE A 398 -26.51 -18.60 15.13
N ASP A 399 -27.00 -18.28 16.33
CA ASP A 399 -27.13 -16.93 16.84
C ASP A 399 -25.91 -16.59 17.71
N LEU A 400 -25.16 -15.55 17.34
CA LEU A 400 -24.09 -14.98 18.15
C LEU A 400 -24.66 -13.88 19.03
N HIS A 401 -24.54 -14.05 20.35
CA HIS A 401 -25.13 -13.15 21.33
C HIS A 401 -24.40 -11.79 21.40
N PRO A 402 -25.10 -10.69 21.77
CA PRO A 402 -24.53 -9.34 21.96
C PRO A 402 -23.23 -9.29 22.75
N GLU A 403 -23.16 -10.08 23.83
CA GLU A 403 -22.01 -10.18 24.72
C GLU A 403 -20.74 -10.75 24.06
N TYR A 404 -20.82 -11.36 22.88
CA TYR A 404 -19.68 -12.01 22.20
C TYR A 404 -19.30 -11.35 20.87
N GLY A 405 -19.95 -10.25 20.50
CA GLY A 405 -19.98 -9.73 19.13
C GLY A 405 -18.61 -9.40 18.52
N ASP A 406 -17.68 -8.84 19.28
CA ASP A 406 -16.33 -8.47 18.83
C ASP A 406 -15.20 -9.33 19.45
N MET A 407 -15.59 -10.32 20.26
CA MET A 407 -14.71 -11.20 21.04
C MET A 407 -14.22 -12.41 20.26
N VAL A 408 -14.84 -12.74 19.12
CA VAL A 408 -14.47 -13.93 18.35
C VAL A 408 -13.11 -13.74 17.69
N THR A 409 -12.13 -14.47 18.21
CA THR A 409 -10.72 -14.42 17.75
C THR A 409 -10.36 -15.62 16.87
N SER A 410 -11.11 -16.72 16.98
CA SER A 410 -10.88 -17.95 16.21
C SER A 410 -12.10 -18.86 16.24
N PHE A 411 -12.16 -19.83 15.33
CA PHE A 411 -13.10 -20.94 15.43
C PHE A 411 -12.39 -22.27 15.19
N ALA A 412 -12.92 -23.37 15.71
CA ALA A 412 -12.47 -24.71 15.40
C ALA A 412 -13.57 -25.50 14.71
N VAL A 413 -13.21 -26.26 13.69
CA VAL A 413 -14.10 -27.19 13.02
C VAL A 413 -13.63 -28.61 13.29
N THR A 414 -14.56 -29.51 13.60
CA THR A 414 -14.28 -30.95 13.68
C THR A 414 -15.03 -31.68 12.59
N GLY A 415 -14.47 -32.79 12.14
CA GLY A 415 -15.05 -33.55 11.04
C GLY A 415 -14.32 -34.85 10.77
N PHE A 416 -14.67 -35.45 9.65
CA PHE A 416 -14.09 -36.69 9.15
C PHE A 416 -13.69 -36.55 7.67
N SER A 417 -12.49 -37.04 7.36
CA SER A 417 -11.92 -37.07 6.01
C SER A 417 -11.70 -38.53 5.59
N ASP A 418 -12.26 -38.94 4.46
CA ASP A 418 -12.10 -40.31 3.95
C ASP A 418 -10.70 -40.54 3.31
N ALA A 419 -10.51 -41.68 2.62
CA ALA A 419 -9.24 -41.99 1.99
C ALA A 419 -8.83 -41.01 0.87
N GLY A 420 -9.81 -40.31 0.25
CA GLY A 420 -9.57 -39.27 -0.75
C GLY A 420 -9.57 -37.86 -0.18
N GLY A 421 -10.06 -37.65 1.05
CA GLY A 421 -10.18 -36.32 1.67
C GLY A 421 -8.84 -35.63 1.96
N GLY A 422 -7.71 -36.35 1.97
CA GLY A 422 -6.37 -35.76 1.95
C GLY A 422 -6.04 -35.01 0.64
N ALA A 423 -6.81 -35.22 -0.43
CA ALA A 423 -6.72 -34.48 -1.69
C ALA A 423 -7.78 -33.37 -1.82
N SER A 424 -8.62 -33.16 -0.80
CA SER A 424 -9.72 -32.20 -0.83
C SER A 424 -9.23 -30.75 -0.75
N SER A 425 -9.93 -29.86 -1.45
CA SER A 425 -9.79 -28.41 -1.33
C SER A 425 -11.17 -27.76 -1.19
N GLY A 426 -11.26 -26.50 -0.76
CA GLY A 426 -12.54 -25.82 -0.65
C GLY A 426 -12.46 -24.42 -0.07
N SER A 427 -13.60 -23.75 0.07
CA SER A 427 -13.73 -22.38 0.59
C SER A 427 -14.56 -22.32 1.87
N ILE A 428 -14.30 -21.29 2.67
CA ILE A 428 -15.10 -20.94 3.84
C ILE A 428 -15.84 -19.65 3.52
N HIS A 429 -17.15 -19.64 3.75
CA HIS A 429 -17.99 -18.46 3.59
C HIS A 429 -18.73 -18.18 4.88
N VAL A 430 -18.54 -16.99 5.43
CA VAL A 430 -19.25 -16.50 6.61
C VAL A 430 -20.16 -15.37 6.17
N SER A 431 -21.44 -15.47 6.50
CA SER A 431 -22.41 -14.43 6.21
C SER A 431 -23.31 -14.18 7.41
N ARG A 432 -23.68 -12.91 7.61
CA ARG A 432 -24.68 -12.53 8.62
C ARG A 432 -26.05 -12.52 7.94
N VAL A 433 -26.94 -13.37 8.42
CA VAL A 433 -28.28 -13.55 7.85
C VAL A 433 -29.24 -12.79 8.77
N GLY A 434 -29.77 -11.66 8.30
CA GLY A 434 -30.32 -10.57 9.13
C GLY A 434 -31.16 -10.96 10.36
N LEU A 435 -31.17 -10.05 11.36
CA LEU A 435 -31.94 -10.15 12.60
C LEU A 435 -33.40 -10.52 12.32
N ARG A 436 -33.84 -11.68 12.83
CA ARG A 436 -35.26 -11.82 13.19
C ARG A 436 -35.50 -10.80 14.30
N THR A 437 -36.11 -9.66 13.97
CA THR A 437 -36.74 -8.82 14.97
C THR A 437 -37.68 -9.72 15.77
N ARG A 438 -37.40 -9.91 17.07
CA ARG A 438 -38.44 -10.38 17.99
C ARG A 438 -39.63 -9.47 17.73
N LYS A 439 -40.77 -10.02 17.32
CA LYS A 439 -42.04 -9.30 17.43
C LYS A 439 -42.07 -8.76 18.85
N SER A 440 -42.12 -7.44 19.00
CA SER A 440 -42.36 -6.84 20.30
C SER A 440 -43.64 -7.46 20.82
N ILE A 441 -43.56 -8.04 22.00
CA ILE A 441 -44.75 -8.34 22.78
C ILE A 441 -45.30 -6.96 23.10
N VAL A 442 -46.34 -6.56 22.36
CA VAL A 442 -47.16 -5.40 22.71
C VAL A 442 -47.81 -5.78 24.05
N PRO A 443 -47.61 -5.02 25.13
CA PRO A 443 -48.38 -5.24 26.35
C PRO A 443 -49.84 -4.99 26.02
N GLU A 444 -50.73 -5.94 26.33
CA GLU A 444 -52.17 -5.69 26.28
C GLU A 444 -52.51 -4.46 27.13
N PRO A 445 -53.39 -3.56 26.65
CA PRO A 445 -53.87 -2.46 27.47
C PRO A 445 -54.66 -3.06 28.65
N ALA A 446 -54.26 -2.67 29.86
CA ALA A 446 -55.00 -3.00 31.06
C ALA A 446 -56.44 -2.49 30.94
N LEU A 447 -57.40 -3.39 31.18
CA LEU A 447 -58.80 -3.06 31.43
C LEU A 447 -58.99 -2.57 32.87
#